data_AF-A0A1Y3UDS7-F1
#
_entry.id   AF-A0A1Y3UDS7-F1
#
_cell.length_a   1.000
_cell.length_b   1.000
_cell.length_c   1.000
_cell.angle_alpha   90.00
_cell.angle_beta   90.00
_cell.angle_gamma   90.00
#
_symmetry.space_group_name_H-M   'P 1'
#
loop_
_entity.id
_entity.type
_entity.pdbx_description
1 polymer ?
#
loop_
_entity_poly.entity_id
_entity_poly.type
_entity_poly.pdbx_seq_one_letter_code
_entity_poly.pdbx_strand_id
1 'polypeptide(L)'
;METEFIEVSDVLQLGYALRSQLQGIMDILRSSRNWGWADLLGGGPVTGALKRDRMEQARKALAGLDMILEYFRKKFRETPVVSRISYEEWGNDLFAADFLLDGFVIDALVQVDIVDCQAEMERLYEQTETICKSLRQRAESIRQQKEVLQKQWLEYMETIG
;
A
#
# COMPACT_ATOMS: atom_id res chain seq x y z
N MET A 1 -23.30 -3.65 7.32
CA MET A 1 -22.72 -4.98 7.05
C MET A 1 -22.36 -5.20 5.60
N GLU A 2 -23.30 -5.25 4.63
CA GLU A 2 -22.92 -5.48 3.22
C GLU A 2 -22.12 -4.33 2.61
N THR A 3 -22.58 -3.09 2.79
CA THR A 3 -21.85 -1.88 2.37
C THR A 3 -20.47 -1.81 3.04
N GLU A 4 -20.39 -2.05 4.35
CA GLU A 4 -19.13 -2.03 5.09
C GLU A 4 -18.15 -3.10 4.59
N PHE A 5 -18.62 -4.30 4.26
CA PHE A 5 -17.79 -5.34 3.67
C PHE A 5 -17.22 -4.93 2.31
N ILE A 6 -18.07 -4.33 1.45
CA ILE A 6 -17.66 -3.82 0.13
C ILE A 6 -16.60 -2.73 0.30
N GLU A 7 -16.83 -1.76 1.18
CA GLU A 7 -15.90 -0.66 1.41
C GLU A 7 -14.55 -1.14 1.96
N VAL A 8 -14.54 -2.07 2.93
CA VAL A 8 -13.30 -2.68 3.44
C VAL A 8 -12.58 -3.48 2.34
N SER A 9 -13.33 -4.22 1.52
CA SER A 9 -12.79 -4.97 0.39
C SER A 9 -12.16 -4.04 -0.65
N ASP A 10 -12.80 -2.92 -0.99
CA ASP A 10 -12.29 -1.94 -1.94
C ASP A 10 -10.95 -1.34 -1.47
N VAL A 11 -10.87 -0.93 -0.20
CA VAL A 11 -9.62 -0.41 0.38
C VAL A 11 -8.54 -1.50 0.40
N LEU A 12 -8.90 -2.74 0.72
CA LEU A 12 -7.97 -3.86 0.72
C LEU A 12 -7.40 -4.15 -0.68
N GLN A 13 -8.23 -4.09 -1.72
CA GLN A 13 -7.77 -4.26 -3.11
C GLN A 13 -6.78 -3.18 -3.52
N LEU A 14 -7.03 -1.92 -3.13
CA LEU A 14 -6.09 -0.83 -3.37
C LEU A 14 -4.77 -1.04 -2.62
N GLY A 15 -4.81 -1.58 -1.40
CA GLY A 15 -3.61 -1.94 -0.65
C GLY A 15 -2.79 -3.04 -1.35
N TYR A 16 -3.43 -4.02 -1.98
CA TYR A 16 -2.71 -5.01 -2.80
C TYR A 16 -2.09 -4.42 -4.07
N ALA A 17 -2.82 -3.54 -4.77
CA ALA A 17 -2.29 -2.82 -5.92
C ALA A 17 -1.06 -1.99 -5.53
N LEU A 18 -1.14 -1.30 -4.38
CA LEU A 18 -0.03 -0.53 -3.82
C LEU A 18 1.20 -1.39 -3.53
N ARG A 19 1.03 -2.54 -2.86
CA ARG A 19 2.12 -3.49 -2.59
C ARG A 19 2.77 -4.03 -3.86
N SER A 20 1.95 -4.35 -4.86
CA SER A 20 2.44 -4.83 -6.16
C SER A 20 3.31 -3.78 -6.85
N GLN A 21 2.85 -2.52 -6.85
CA GLN A 21 3.60 -1.40 -7.42
C GLN A 21 4.92 -1.16 -6.69
N LEU A 22 4.90 -1.17 -5.35
CA LEU A 22 6.08 -1.03 -4.51
C LEU A 22 7.10 -2.14 -4.77
N GLN A 23 6.64 -3.39 -4.89
CA GLN A 23 7.51 -4.52 -5.22
C GLN A 23 8.17 -4.32 -6.59
N GLY A 24 7.40 -3.91 -7.60
CA GLY A 24 7.94 -3.63 -8.94
C GLY A 24 9.01 -2.53 -8.92
N ILE A 25 8.79 -1.46 -8.15
CA ILE A 25 9.78 -0.39 -7.98
C ILE A 25 11.04 -0.94 -7.29
N MET A 26 10.90 -1.68 -6.19
CA MET A 26 12.03 -2.28 -5.49
C MET A 26 12.83 -3.22 -6.40
N ASP A 27 12.17 -3.97 -7.29
CA ASP A 27 12.85 -4.86 -8.25
C ASP A 27 13.62 -4.07 -9.33
N ILE A 28 13.04 -2.97 -9.84
CA ILE A 28 13.72 -2.04 -10.75
C ILE A 28 14.97 -1.46 -10.06
N LEU A 29 14.85 -0.99 -8.81
CA LEU A 29 15.96 -0.42 -8.04
C LEU A 29 17.03 -1.47 -7.71
N ARG A 30 16.64 -2.69 -7.31
CA ARG A 30 17.56 -3.81 -7.03
C ARG A 30 18.35 -4.24 -8.27
N SER A 31 17.70 -4.30 -9.43
CA SER A 31 18.38 -4.57 -10.71
C SER A 31 19.37 -3.47 -11.14
N SER A 32 19.30 -2.32 -10.46
CA SER A 32 20.13 -1.13 -10.65
C SER A 32 21.25 -1.02 -9.61
N ARG A 33 21.32 -1.90 -8.61
CA ARG A 33 22.30 -1.88 -7.51
C ARG A 33 23.77 -2.05 -7.96
N ASN A 34 24.01 -2.43 -9.22
CA ASN A 34 25.33 -2.36 -9.86
C ASN A 34 25.79 -0.94 -10.24
N TRP A 35 25.01 0.09 -9.93
CA TRP A 35 25.34 1.48 -10.28
C TRP A 35 26.01 2.26 -9.15
N GLY A 36 26.04 1.69 -7.94
CA GLY A 36 26.32 2.41 -6.70
C GLY A 36 27.72 3.02 -6.55
N TRP A 37 28.67 2.80 -7.46
CA TRP A 37 30.04 3.34 -7.34
C TRP A 37 30.67 3.83 -8.66
N ALA A 38 30.04 3.59 -9.81
CA ALA A 38 30.70 3.82 -11.11
C ALA A 38 30.82 5.29 -11.53
N ASP A 39 30.00 6.20 -10.97
CA ASP A 39 30.05 7.64 -11.29
C ASP A 39 30.73 8.51 -10.23
N LEU A 40 30.89 8.02 -8.99
CA LEU A 40 31.52 8.80 -7.92
C LEU A 40 33.06 8.77 -7.99
N LEU A 41 33.67 7.83 -8.72
CA LEU A 41 35.13 7.69 -8.84
C LEU A 41 35.68 7.81 -10.27
N GLY A 42 34.86 8.24 -11.23
CA GLY A 42 35.32 8.53 -12.58
C GLY A 42 35.71 7.29 -13.40
N GLY A 43 34.94 7.04 -14.46
CA GLY A 43 35.45 6.36 -15.65
C GLY A 43 35.09 4.89 -15.80
N GLY A 44 33.93 4.62 -16.42
CA GLY A 44 33.65 3.34 -17.06
C GLY A 44 32.45 3.44 -18.01
N PRO A 45 32.51 2.88 -19.24
CA PRO A 45 31.51 3.08 -20.28
C PRO A 45 30.32 2.13 -20.09
N VAL A 46 29.57 2.27 -19.00
CA VAL A 46 28.22 1.68 -18.94
C VAL A 46 27.31 2.61 -19.72
N THR A 47 27.09 2.24 -20.98
CA THR A 47 26.34 2.96 -22.02
C THR A 47 25.17 3.79 -21.48
N GLY A 48 25.23 5.11 -21.65
CA GLY A 48 24.22 6.06 -21.15
C GLY A 48 22.78 5.85 -21.65
N ALA A 49 22.55 4.99 -22.66
CA ALA A 49 21.21 4.66 -23.15
C ALA A 49 20.45 3.68 -22.24
N LEU A 50 21.06 2.55 -21.87
CA LEU A 50 20.49 1.58 -20.93
C LEU A 50 20.25 2.20 -19.54
N LYS A 51 21.11 3.16 -19.18
CA LYS A 51 20.97 3.94 -17.94
C LYS A 51 19.77 4.88 -17.97
N ARG A 52 19.58 5.63 -19.05
CA ARG A 52 18.42 6.52 -19.19
C ARG A 52 17.09 5.75 -19.20
N ASP A 53 17.05 4.60 -19.87
CA ASP A 53 15.82 3.81 -19.98
C ASP A 53 15.34 3.26 -18.62
N ARG A 54 16.26 2.74 -17.79
CA ARG A 54 15.88 2.26 -16.44
C ARG A 54 15.50 3.38 -15.48
N MET A 55 16.17 4.54 -15.54
CA MET A 55 15.76 5.70 -14.74
C MET A 55 14.37 6.19 -15.15
N GLU A 56 14.06 6.15 -16.45
CA GLU A 56 12.73 6.49 -16.94
C GLU A 56 11.67 5.47 -16.49
N GLN A 57 12.00 4.17 -16.48
CA GLN A 57 11.12 3.13 -15.92
C GLN A 57 10.84 3.35 -14.44
N ALA A 58 11.88 3.65 -13.63
CA ALA A 58 11.72 3.97 -12.22
C ALA A 58 10.83 5.21 -12.01
N ARG A 59 11.04 6.27 -12.78
CA ARG A 59 10.20 7.49 -12.74
C ARG A 59 8.74 7.22 -13.07
N LYS A 60 8.47 6.45 -14.11
CA LYS A 60 7.10 6.05 -14.48
C LYS A 60 6.45 5.19 -13.39
N ALA A 61 7.20 4.26 -12.82
CA ALA A 61 6.70 3.40 -11.76
C ALA A 61 6.39 4.20 -10.49
N LEU A 62 7.24 5.18 -10.13
CA LEU A 62 7.02 6.11 -9.03
C LEU A 62 5.81 7.02 -9.27
N ALA A 63 5.64 7.57 -10.46
CA ALA A 63 4.44 8.36 -10.80
C ALA A 63 3.14 7.54 -10.71
N GLY A 64 3.18 6.26 -11.11
CA GLY A 64 2.06 5.34 -10.91
C GLY A 64 1.78 5.04 -9.44
N LEU A 65 2.83 4.94 -8.62
CA LEU A 65 2.73 4.74 -7.18
C LEU A 65 2.02 5.92 -6.49
N ASP A 66 2.37 7.16 -6.85
CA ASP A 66 1.71 8.38 -6.33
C ASP A 66 0.21 8.33 -6.52
N MET A 67 -0.23 8.05 -7.76
CA MET A 67 -1.64 8.02 -8.10
C MET A 67 -2.41 6.96 -7.27
N ILE A 68 -1.81 5.78 -7.10
CA ILE A 68 -2.41 4.70 -6.29
C ILE A 68 -2.45 5.10 -4.81
N LEU A 69 -1.39 5.70 -4.28
CA LEU A 69 -1.31 6.16 -2.90
C LEU A 69 -2.35 7.24 -2.58
N GLU A 70 -2.50 8.24 -3.46
CA GLU A 70 -3.51 9.28 -3.31
C GLU A 70 -4.92 8.70 -3.27
N TYR A 71 -5.22 7.78 -4.19
CA TYR A 71 -6.52 7.14 -4.24
C TYR A 71 -6.78 6.24 -3.02
N PHE A 72 -5.76 5.48 -2.59
CA PHE A 72 -5.80 4.68 -1.37
C PHE A 72 -6.10 5.56 -0.15
N ARG A 73 -5.36 6.66 0.04
CA ARG A 73 -5.55 7.61 1.15
C ARG A 73 -6.94 8.23 1.14
N LYS A 74 -7.42 8.64 -0.03
CA LYS A 74 -8.76 9.19 -0.19
C LYS A 74 -9.81 8.17 0.25
N LYS A 75 -9.79 6.96 -0.31
CA LYS A 75 -10.74 5.90 0.04
C LYS A 75 -10.66 5.52 1.50
N PHE A 76 -9.46 5.41 2.05
CA PHE A 76 -9.24 5.15 3.47
C PHE A 76 -9.94 6.18 4.37
N ARG A 77 -9.81 7.48 4.05
CA ARG A 77 -10.45 8.58 4.80
C ARG A 77 -11.96 8.63 4.62
N GLU A 78 -12.45 8.31 3.42
CA GLU A 78 -13.87 8.30 3.08
C GLU A 78 -14.62 7.09 3.64
N THR A 79 -13.92 6.05 4.10
CA THR A 79 -14.52 4.83 4.66
C THR A 79 -14.48 4.84 6.19
N PRO A 80 -15.60 5.16 6.89
CA PRO A 80 -15.63 5.32 8.34
C PRO A 80 -15.33 4.04 9.11
N VAL A 81 -15.69 2.88 8.56
CA VAL A 81 -15.41 1.60 9.21
C VAL A 81 -13.90 1.32 9.24
N VAL A 82 -13.18 1.77 8.20
CA VAL A 82 -11.73 1.59 8.07
C VAL A 82 -10.96 2.56 8.97
N SER A 83 -11.40 3.81 9.06
CA SER A 83 -10.80 4.78 9.99
C SER A 83 -11.02 4.42 11.46
N ARG A 84 -12.12 3.74 11.78
CA ARG A 84 -12.38 3.24 13.14
C ARG A 84 -11.53 2.02 13.51
N ILE A 85 -11.27 1.10 12.57
CA ILE A 85 -10.29 0.02 12.74
C ILE A 85 -8.92 0.59 13.07
N SER A 86 -8.49 1.63 12.35
CA SER A 86 -7.22 2.31 12.63
C SER A 86 -7.14 2.79 14.08
N TYR A 87 -8.20 3.41 14.59
CA TYR A 87 -8.21 3.90 15.97
C TYR A 87 -8.28 2.78 17.03
N GLU A 88 -9.06 1.72 16.79
CA GLU A 88 -9.29 0.62 17.74
C GLU A 88 -8.16 -0.43 17.73
N GLU A 89 -7.60 -0.76 16.56
CA GLU A 89 -6.58 -1.82 16.38
C GLU A 89 -5.15 -1.27 16.27
N TRP A 90 -4.95 -0.07 15.71
CA TRP A 90 -3.60 0.52 15.58
C TRP A 90 -3.31 1.52 16.70
N GLY A 91 -4.31 1.93 17.48
CA GLY A 91 -4.12 2.79 18.64
C GLY A 91 -3.42 4.11 18.28
N ASN A 92 -2.27 4.37 18.91
CA ASN A 92 -1.43 5.54 18.66
C ASN A 92 -0.24 5.22 17.74
N ASP A 93 -0.37 4.24 16.83
CA ASP A 93 0.66 3.93 15.83
C ASP A 93 0.86 5.14 14.92
N LEU A 94 1.75 6.03 15.39
CA LEU A 94 2.25 7.18 14.65
C LEU A 94 2.75 6.72 13.27
N PHE A 95 3.25 5.49 13.14
CA PHE A 95 3.68 4.93 11.86
C PHE A 95 2.57 4.76 10.81
N ALA A 96 1.36 4.33 11.18
CA ALA A 96 0.25 4.18 10.23
C ALA A 96 -0.41 5.53 9.94
N ALA A 97 -0.47 6.42 10.94
CA ALA A 97 -0.93 7.79 10.79
C ALA A 97 0.02 8.63 9.91
N ASP A 98 1.33 8.57 10.16
CA ASP A 98 2.38 9.20 9.36
C ASP A 98 2.37 8.64 7.92
N PHE A 99 2.18 7.34 7.71
CA PHE A 99 2.00 6.77 6.37
C PHE A 99 0.81 7.40 5.60
N LEU A 100 -0.30 7.69 6.27
CA LEU A 100 -1.50 8.29 5.66
C LEU A 100 -1.46 9.82 5.55
N LEU A 101 -0.64 10.49 6.37
CA LEU A 101 -0.59 11.95 6.53
C LEU A 101 0.69 12.59 5.96
N ASP A 102 1.80 11.87 5.96
CA ASP A 102 3.08 12.31 5.42
C ASP A 102 3.05 12.09 3.91
N GLY A 103 2.68 13.14 3.17
CA GLY A 103 2.60 13.18 1.71
C GLY A 103 3.95 12.98 1.02
N PHE A 104 4.71 11.93 1.36
CA PHE A 104 6.15 11.97 1.20
C PHE A 104 6.64 11.69 -0.23
N VAL A 105 6.96 12.80 -0.91
CA VAL A 105 8.20 13.05 -1.68
C VAL A 105 8.52 12.08 -2.83
N ILE A 106 7.53 11.62 -3.59
CA ILE A 106 7.85 10.99 -4.87
C ILE A 106 8.59 11.96 -5.80
N ASP A 107 8.25 13.25 -5.77
CA ASP A 107 8.94 14.29 -6.56
C ASP A 107 10.42 14.47 -6.21
N ALA A 108 10.84 14.32 -4.94
CA ALA A 108 12.28 14.39 -4.61
C ALA A 108 12.98 13.03 -4.65
N LEU A 109 12.28 11.90 -4.56
CA LEU A 109 12.85 10.58 -4.88
C LEU A 109 13.25 10.46 -6.37
N VAL A 110 12.68 11.28 -7.25
CA VAL A 110 13.13 11.43 -8.65
C VAL A 110 14.50 12.13 -8.76
N GLN A 111 14.90 12.89 -7.73
CA GLN A 111 16.13 13.71 -7.70
C GLN A 111 17.21 13.17 -6.74
N VAL A 112 16.81 12.47 -5.67
CA VAL A 112 17.66 11.99 -4.58
C VAL A 112 17.93 10.51 -4.80
N ASP A 113 19.20 10.13 -4.74
CA ASP A 113 19.78 8.82 -5.04
C ASP A 113 18.92 7.55 -4.86
N ILE A 114 19.19 6.55 -5.73
CA ILE A 114 18.54 5.22 -5.77
C ILE A 114 18.53 4.49 -4.41
N VAL A 115 19.54 4.73 -3.57
CA VAL A 115 19.71 4.04 -2.27
C VAL A 115 18.65 4.48 -1.26
N ASP A 116 18.39 5.79 -1.16
CA ASP A 116 17.38 6.32 -0.24
C ASP A 116 15.96 5.93 -0.69
N CYS A 117 15.77 5.85 -2.01
CA CYS A 117 14.52 5.40 -2.62
C CYS A 117 14.20 3.94 -2.24
N GLN A 118 15.19 3.05 -2.21
CA GLN A 118 14.93 1.64 -1.87
C GLN A 118 14.46 1.45 -0.43
N ALA A 119 15.11 2.11 0.54
CA ALA A 119 14.74 2.01 1.95
C ALA A 119 13.32 2.55 2.21
N GLU A 120 12.95 3.64 1.54
CA GLU A 120 11.63 4.24 1.67
C GLU A 120 10.53 3.34 1.06
N MET A 121 10.79 2.71 -0.09
CA MET A 121 9.84 1.76 -0.70
C MET A 121 9.62 0.53 0.18
N GLU A 122 10.67 0.03 0.84
CA GLU A 122 10.57 -1.11 1.75
C GLU A 122 9.77 -0.75 3.01
N ARG A 123 9.99 0.44 3.56
CA ARG A 123 9.18 0.99 4.66
C ARG A 123 7.70 1.11 4.26
N LEU A 124 7.41 1.68 3.10
CA LEU A 124 6.05 1.85 2.59
C LEU A 124 5.33 0.51 2.37
N TYR A 125 6.07 -0.50 1.92
CA TYR A 125 5.57 -1.84 1.71
C TYR A 125 5.13 -2.51 3.02
N GLU A 126 5.97 -2.46 4.05
CA GLU A 126 5.68 -3.04 5.37
C GLU A 126 4.49 -2.34 6.06
N GLN A 127 4.41 -1.01 5.94
CA GLN A 127 3.27 -0.24 6.45
C GLN A 127 1.98 -0.63 5.74
N THR A 128 2.00 -0.71 4.40
CA THR A 128 0.83 -1.14 3.62
C THR A 128 0.40 -2.55 4.00
N GLU A 129 1.35 -3.46 4.24
CA GLU A 129 1.00 -4.83 4.64
C GLU A 129 0.35 -4.90 6.03
N THR A 130 0.79 -4.08 6.97
CA THR A 130 0.18 -3.97 8.30
C THR A 130 -1.28 -3.52 8.19
N ILE A 131 -1.55 -2.52 7.35
CA ILE A 131 -2.91 -2.05 7.07
C ILE A 131 -3.75 -3.16 6.42
N CYS A 132 -3.24 -3.79 5.36
CA CYS A 132 -3.95 -4.88 4.67
C CYS A 132 -4.26 -6.08 5.56
N LYS A 133 -3.40 -6.42 6.53
CA LYS A 133 -3.65 -7.50 7.50
C LYS A 133 -4.86 -7.18 8.37
N SER A 134 -4.94 -5.95 8.88
CA SER A 134 -6.02 -5.51 9.77
C SER A 134 -7.35 -5.41 9.02
N LEU A 135 -7.33 -4.85 7.80
CA LEU A 135 -8.49 -4.83 6.91
C LEU A 135 -9.03 -6.24 6.59
N ARG A 136 -8.13 -7.21 6.36
CA ARG A 136 -8.50 -8.63 6.15
C ARG A 136 -9.20 -9.22 7.37
N GLN A 137 -8.64 -9.01 8.56
CA GLN A 137 -9.23 -9.49 9.81
C GLN A 137 -10.64 -8.91 10.01
N ARG A 138 -10.83 -7.62 9.70
CA ARG A 138 -12.15 -7.00 9.77
C ARG A 138 -13.12 -7.58 8.75
N ALA A 139 -12.70 -7.73 7.50
CA ALA A 139 -13.57 -8.28 6.45
C ALA A 139 -14.09 -9.68 6.84
N GLU A 140 -13.22 -10.50 7.43
CA GLU A 140 -13.57 -11.82 7.94
C GLU A 140 -14.54 -11.73 9.13
N SER A 141 -14.31 -10.82 10.08
CA SER A 141 -15.22 -10.63 11.22
C SER A 141 -16.63 -10.20 10.79
N ILE A 142 -16.75 -9.29 9.81
CA ILE A 142 -18.04 -8.83 9.27
C ILE A 142 -18.76 -9.98 8.59
N ARG A 143 -18.02 -10.82 7.84
CA ARG A 143 -18.55 -12.00 7.18
C ARG A 143 -19.12 -13.00 8.20
N GLN A 144 -18.37 -13.32 9.24
CA GLN A 144 -18.79 -14.24 10.28
C GLN A 144 -20.04 -13.74 11.03
N GLN A 145 -20.09 -12.44 11.36
CA GLN A 145 -21.28 -11.84 11.98
C GLN A 145 -22.53 -11.95 11.10
N LYS A 146 -22.37 -11.75 9.78
CA LYS A 146 -23.47 -11.93 8.82
C LYS A 146 -23.98 -13.37 8.82
N GLU A 147 -23.10 -14.36 8.82
CA GLU A 147 -23.47 -15.78 8.84
C GLU A 147 -24.18 -16.18 10.15
N VAL A 148 -23.71 -15.69 11.30
CA VAL A 148 -24.36 -15.94 12.60
C VAL A 148 -25.78 -15.36 12.61
N LEU A 149 -25.95 -14.11 12.19
CA LEU A 149 -27.27 -13.46 12.16
C LEU A 149 -28.23 -14.17 11.19
N GLN A 150 -27.74 -14.65 10.04
CA GLN A 150 -28.54 -15.43 9.10
C GLN A 150 -29.05 -16.73 9.72
N LYS A 151 -28.19 -17.45 10.45
CA LYS A 151 -28.59 -18.68 11.16
C LYS A 151 -29.64 -18.40 12.22
N GLN A 152 -29.42 -17.38 13.06
CA GLN A 152 -30.39 -17.00 14.10
C GLN A 152 -31.75 -16.61 13.51
N TRP A 153 -31.76 -15.93 12.36
CA TRP A 153 -32.99 -15.55 11.67
C TRP A 153 -33.75 -16.76 11.13
N LEU A 154 -33.03 -17.74 10.57
CA LEU A 154 -33.62 -19.01 10.10
C LEU A 154 -34.22 -19.80 11.27
N GLU A 155 -33.48 -19.98 12.36
CA GLU A 155 -33.96 -20.66 13.57
C GLU A 155 -35.21 -19.96 14.12
N TYR A 156 -35.20 -18.63 14.22
CA TYR A 156 -36.36 -17.87 14.68
C TYR A 156 -37.59 -18.10 13.78
N MET A 157 -37.43 -18.07 12.46
CA MET A 157 -38.53 -18.33 11.52
C MET A 157 -39.08 -19.75 11.62
N GLU A 158 -38.23 -20.75 11.90
CA GLU A 158 -38.66 -22.13 12.17
C GLU A 158 -39.40 -22.28 13.50
N THR A 159 -39.15 -21.41 14.50
CA THR A 159 -39.87 -21.46 15.79
C THR A 159 -41.25 -20.83 15.77
N ILE A 160 -41.53 -19.93 14.82
CA ILE A 160 -42.81 -19.22 14.70
C ILE A 160 -43.70 -19.71 13.54
N GLY A 161 -43.15 -20.55 12.65
CA GLY A 161 -43.86 -21.21 11.55
C GLY A 161 -44.33 -22.60 11.93
#